data_AF-A0AAF0TPY3-F1
#
_entry.id   AF-A0AAF0TPY3-F1
#
_cell.length_a   1.000
_cell.length_b   1.000
_cell.length_c   1.000
_cell.angle_alpha   90.00
_cell.angle_beta   90.00
_cell.angle_gamma   90.00
#
_symmetry.space_group_name_H-M   'P 1'
#
loop_
_entity.id
_entity.type
_entity.pdbx_description
1 polymer ?
#
loop_
_entity_poly.entity_id
_entity_poly.type
_entity_poly.pdbx_seq_one_letter_code
_entity_poly.pdbx_strand_id
1 'polypeptide(L)' 'IVVRVPENIPLASAAPLFCAGITTYSPLRYFGLDKPELHIDVVGLGGLGHVRVNFVNSLGLNVTVISVVTCLTSQVLKVL' A
#
# COMPACT_ATOMS: atom_id res chain seq x y z
N ILE A 1 18.75 12.57 -4.93
CA ILE A 1 17.31 12.69 -5.26
C ILE A 1 16.70 13.63 -4.24
N VAL A 2 16.01 14.68 -4.68
CA VAL A 2 15.30 15.63 -3.82
C VAL A 2 13.86 15.65 -4.30
N VAL A 3 12.90 15.47 -3.38
CA VAL A 3 11.48 15.41 -3.69
C VAL A 3 10.75 16.41 -2.79
N ARG A 4 9.80 17.16 -3.35
CA ARG A 4 8.98 18.10 -2.58
C ARG A 4 7.89 17.33 -1.84
N VAL A 5 7.84 17.47 -0.51
CA VAL A 5 6.74 16.93 0.31
C VAL A 5 5.57 17.92 0.27
N PRO A 6 4.34 17.48 -0.02
CA PRO A 6 3.15 18.32 0.09
C PRO A 6 2.93 18.83 1.53
N GLU A 7 2.47 20.07 1.68
CA GLU A 7 2.22 20.67 3.01
C GLU A 7 1.05 20.03 3.77
N ASN A 8 0.17 19.33 3.05
CA ASN A 8 -1.00 18.66 3.63
C ASN A 8 -0.68 17.30 4.27
N ILE A 9 0.57 16.84 4.26
CA ILE A 9 0.98 15.56 4.84
C ILE A 9 1.97 15.82 5.99
N PRO A 10 1.70 15.28 7.20
CA PRO A 10 2.67 15.32 8.30
C PRO A 10 3.99 14.67 7.88
N LEU A 11 5.13 15.32 8.16
CA LEU A 11 6.46 14.84 7.76
C LEU A 11 6.76 13.41 8.23
N ALA A 12 6.32 13.06 9.44
CA ALA A 12 6.48 11.71 9.98
C ALA A 12 5.75 10.65 9.15
N SER A 13 4.58 10.97 8.61
CA SER A 13 3.79 10.08 7.75
C SER A 13 4.32 10.01 6.32
N ALA A 14 5.05 11.02 5.87
CA ALA A 14 5.71 11.02 4.56
C ALA A 14 6.96 10.12 4.52
N ALA A 15 7.67 9.96 5.64
CA ALA A 15 8.92 9.20 5.69
C ALA A 15 8.82 7.75 5.16
N PRO A 16 7.80 6.95 5.52
CA PRO A 16 7.62 5.59 4.97
C PRO A 16 7.38 5.55 3.47
N LEU A 17 6.84 6.62 2.87
CA LEU A 17 6.52 6.66 1.43
C LEU A 17 7.78 6.63 0.56
N PHE A 18 8.91 7.13 1.07
CA PHE A 18 10.15 7.19 0.29
C PHE A 18 10.83 5.84 0.07
N CYS A 19 10.52 4.84 0.89
CA CYS A 19 11.06 3.48 0.74
C CYS A 19 9.94 2.49 0.44
N ALA A 20 9.07 2.22 1.42
CA ALA A 20 7.97 1.28 1.25
C ALA A 20 6.94 1.79 0.23
N GLY A 21 6.71 3.11 0.19
CA GLY A 21 5.75 3.69 -0.75
C GLY A 21 6.17 3.56 -2.20
N ILE A 22 7.36 4.06 -2.56
CA ILE A 22 7.82 3.95 -3.95
C ILE A 22 7.99 2.49 -4.39
N THR A 23 8.42 1.60 -3.50
CA THR A 23 8.57 0.16 -3.77
C THR A 23 7.23 -0.52 -4.05
N THR A 24 6.12 -0.01 -3.50
CA THR A 24 4.78 -0.56 -3.73
C THR A 24 4.05 0.13 -4.87
N TYR A 25 4.18 1.46 -4.99
CA TYR A 25 3.55 2.25 -6.03
C TYR A 25 4.15 2.04 -7.43
N SER A 26 5.48 1.96 -7.52
CA SER A 26 6.18 1.78 -8.81
C SER A 26 5.70 0.54 -9.58
N PRO A 27 5.68 -0.68 -8.99
CA PRO A 27 5.19 -1.85 -9.72
C PRO A 27 3.70 -1.77 -10.05
N LEU A 28 2.86 -1.16 -9.19
CA LEU A 28 1.45 -0.99 -9.49
C LEU A 28 1.23 -0.19 -10.78
N ARG A 29 1.96 0.93 -10.96
CA ARG A 29 1.89 1.73 -12.18
C ARG A 29 2.61 1.08 -13.35
N TYR A 30 3.81 0.56 -13.14
CA TYR A 30 4.66 0.01 -14.22
C TYR A 30 4.00 -1.19 -14.92
N PHE A 31 3.33 -2.05 -14.16
CA PHE A 31 2.61 -3.21 -14.69
C PHE A 31 1.14 -2.93 -15.02
N GLY A 32 0.67 -1.68 -14.84
CA GLY A 32 -0.72 -1.31 -15.12
C GLY A 32 -1.75 -2.01 -14.24
N LEU A 33 -1.39 -2.27 -12.98
CA LEU A 33 -2.20 -2.90 -11.94
C LEU A 33 -3.07 -1.90 -11.16
N ASP A 34 -3.14 -0.67 -11.65
CA ASP A 34 -3.86 0.49 -11.13
C ASP A 34 -5.17 0.76 -11.89
N LYS A 35 -5.57 -0.15 -12.79
CA LYS A 35 -6.78 -0.02 -13.60
C LYS A 35 -8.03 -0.46 -12.83
N PRO A 36 -9.18 0.20 -13.04
CA PRO A 36 -10.45 -0.20 -12.43
C PRO A 36 -10.76 -1.68 -12.70
N GLU A 37 -11.52 -2.31 -11.80
CA GLU A 37 -11.97 -3.71 -11.88
C GLU A 37 -10.88 -4.77 -11.68
N LEU A 38 -9.61 -4.37 -11.48
CA LEU A 38 -8.56 -5.30 -11.09
C LEU A 38 -8.66 -5.67 -9.61
N HIS A 39 -8.36 -6.95 -9.33
CA HIS A 39 -8.24 -7.49 -7.98
C HIS A 39 -6.77 -7.76 -7.68
N ILE A 40 -6.27 -7.27 -6.55
CA ILE A 40 -4.87 -7.36 -6.16
C ILE A 40 -4.69 -8.16 -4.88
N ASP A 41 -3.86 -9.19 -4.95
CA ASP A 41 -3.49 -9.99 -3.78
C ASP A 41 -2.16 -9.50 -3.19
N VAL A 42 -2.18 -9.19 -1.89
CA VAL A 42 -1.03 -8.74 -1.12
C VAL A 42 -0.56 -9.85 -0.20
N VAL A 43 0.59 -10.43 -0.50
CA VAL A 43 1.22 -11.44 0.37
C VAL A 43 2.03 -10.74 1.47
N GLY A 44 1.66 -11.01 2.72
CA GLY A 44 2.29 -10.50 3.93
C GLY A 44 1.76 -9.15 4.38
N LEU A 45 1.50 -9.01 5.69
CA LEU A 45 1.01 -7.78 6.31
C LEU A 45 2.03 -7.21 7.32
N GLY A 46 3.14 -6.68 6.80
CA GLY A 46 4.15 -5.92 7.56
C GLY A 46 4.19 -4.45 7.13
N GLY A 47 5.30 -3.74 7.34
CA GLY A 47 5.43 -2.33 6.96
C GLY A 47 5.13 -2.03 5.48
N LEU A 48 5.60 -2.89 4.56
CA LEU A 48 5.28 -2.76 3.13
C LEU A 48 3.84 -3.17 2.82
N GLY A 49 3.36 -4.23 3.49
CA GLY A 49 2.01 -4.75 3.27
C GLY A 49 0.93 -3.72 3.59
N HIS A 50 1.08 -3.01 4.72
CA HIS A 50 0.16 -1.93 5.11
C HIS A 50 0.12 -0.82 4.05
N VAL A 51 1.28 -0.39 3.56
CA VAL A 51 1.37 0.65 2.54
C VAL A 51 0.78 0.18 1.20
N ARG A 52 1.00 -1.08 0.83
CA ARG A 52 0.44 -1.65 -0.40
C ARG A 52 -1.09 -1.71 -0.37
N VAL A 53 -1.67 -2.16 0.74
CA VAL A 53 -3.13 -2.19 0.93
C VAL A 53 -3.71 -0.77 0.87
N ASN A 54 -3.09 0.22 1.52
CA ASN A 54 -3.52 1.62 1.43
C ASN A 54 -3.51 2.15 -0.01
N PHE A 55 -2.48 1.84 -0.80
CA PHE A 55 -2.43 2.24 -2.20
C PHE A 55 -3.53 1.57 -3.03
N VAL A 56 -3.70 0.26 -2.91
CA VAL A 56 -4.72 -0.47 -3.66
C VAL A 56 -6.14 0.02 -3.29
N ASN A 57 -6.40 0.25 -2.00
CA ASN A 57 -7.67 0.79 -1.52
C ASN A 57 -7.93 2.22 -2.03
N SER A 58 -6.91 3.10 -1.99
CA SER A 58 -7.03 4.47 -2.52
C SER A 58 -7.16 4.55 -4.05
N LEU A 59 -6.77 3.49 -4.77
CA LEU A 59 -7.03 3.33 -6.20
C LEU A 59 -8.44 2.78 -6.49
N GLY A 60 -9.23 2.45 -5.47
CA GLY A 60 -10.58 1.90 -5.60
C GLY A 60 -10.63 0.44 -6.05
N LEU A 61 -9.54 -0.31 -5.81
CA LEU A 61 -9.40 -1.70 -6.23
C LEU A 61 -9.71 -2.66 -5.09
N ASN A 62 -10.18 -3.86 -5.42
CA ASN A 62 -10.35 -4.91 -4.43
C ASN A 62 -8.99 -5.49 -4.04
N VAL A 63 -8.79 -5.64 -2.74
CA VAL A 63 -7.54 -6.13 -2.17
C VAL A 63 -7.80 -7.35 -1.29
N THR A 64 -7.02 -8.40 -1.49
CA THR A 64 -7.01 -9.56 -0.57
C THR A 64 -5.63 -9.69 0.05
N VAL A 65 -5.59 -9.85 1.37
CA VAL A 65 -4.33 -10.04 2.10
C VAL A 65 -4.13 -11.52 2.36
N ILE A 66 -2.99 -12.05 1.94
CA ILE A 66 -2.58 -13.44 2.14
C ILE A 66 -1.47 -13.46 3.18
N SER A 67 -1.67 -14.19 4.27
CA SER A 67 -0.69 -14.34 5.34
C SER A 67 -0.63 -15.78 5.81
N VAL A 68 0.57 -16.25 6.14
CA VAL A 68 0.79 -17.56 6.76
C VAL A 68 0.57 -17.52 8.28
N VAL A 69 0.45 -16.32 8.86
CA VAL A 69 0.16 -16.12 10.29
C VAL A 69 -1.30 -15.75 10.44
N THR A 70 -2.06 -16.59 11.15
CA THR A 70 -3.52 -16.53 11.33
C THR A 70 -4.00 -15.37 12.21
N CYS A 71 -3.14 -14.77 13.04
CA CYS A 71 -3.53 -13.73 14.01
C CYS A 71 -3.67 -12.31 13.38
N LEU A 72 -3.26 -12.11 12.13
CA LEU A 72 -3.17 -10.78 11.52
C LEU A 72 -4.50 -10.25 10.95
N THR A 73 -5.59 -11.01 11.01
CA THR A 73 -6.91 -10.61 10.48
C THR A 73 -7.44 -9.32 11.12
N SER A 74 -7.13 -9.12 12.41
CA SER A 74 -7.49 -7.89 13.15
C SER A 74 -6.77 -6.64 12.65
N GLN A 75 -5.60 -6.79 12.02
CA GLN A 75 -4.83 -5.68 11.46
C GLN A 75 -5.33 -5.31 10.06
N VAL A 76 -5.81 -6.28 9.27
CA VAL A 76 -6.38 -6.01 7.93
C VAL A 76 -7.59 -5.08 8.01
N LEU A 77 -8.47 -5.27 9.00
CA LEU A 77 -9.67 -4.45 9.21
C LEU A 77 -9.37 -2.99 9.62
N LYS A 78 -8.16 -2.67 10.08
CA LYS A 78 -7.75 -1.30 10.45
C LYS A 78 -7.18 -0.50 9.27
N VAL A 79 -6.89 -1.20 8.17
CA VAL A 79 -6.22 -0.64 6.98
C VAL A 79 -7.24 -0.37 5.86
N LEU A 80 -8.44 -0.96 5.96
CA LEU A 80 -9.63 -0.64 5.17
C LEU A 80 -10.41 0.49 5.83
#